data_AF-A0A3E0LK67-F1
#
_entry.id   AF-A0A3E0LK67-F1
#
_cell.length_a   1.000
_cell.length_b   1.000
_cell.length_c   1.000
_cell.angle_alpha   90.00
_cell.angle_beta   90.00
_cell.angle_gamma   90.00
#
_symmetry.space_group_name_H-M   'P 1'
#
loop_
_entity.id
_entity.type
_entity.pdbx_description
1 polymer ?
#
loop_
_entity_poly.entity_id
_entity_poly.type
_entity_poly.pdbx_seq_one_letter_code
_entity_poly.pdbx_strand_id
1 'polypeptide(L)'
;MKRRNFFSLPLVFFSSLLLTVSCNQAPQQTPNASSSLSNTAPIVIGYSNWAGWWPWAIAEEEGLFAKNGANVQMKWFDGYLESLQALAAGQLDGNSQTLNDTIAFAGDAVNGQVAVLVNDNSSGNDKIIVTEEIKTIQDLKGKKVAVEEGVVGDFLLSLALEKEGMSRKDVQIVPMETGAAAAAFASGKVDAVGAFPPFWSTALKRKGSKELISSKAFPGAIPDLLVVSAKLVKEKPEQVQALVKTWFDVREFMAKNPQKADEIMAKRAGISPEELALYKEGTKFFTLEENLEAFSPGKTMKNMPFAAQKMADFMREVGFIKKVPDLTTIFDAQFVKALANQDKKA
;
A
#
# COMPACT_ATOMS: atom_id res chain seq x y z
N MET A 1 -54.11 25.36 41.12
CA MET A 1 -55.22 26.34 41.33
C MET A 1 -54.61 27.73 41.19
N LYS A 2 -55.01 28.71 40.37
CA LYS A 2 -56.24 29.15 39.69
C LYS A 2 -55.79 29.88 38.40
N ARG A 3 -56.19 29.49 37.18
CA ARG A 3 -57.31 30.01 36.34
C ARG A 3 -57.64 31.53 36.41
N ARG A 4 -57.40 32.18 35.25
CA ARG A 4 -58.28 33.05 34.40
C ARG A 4 -58.69 34.47 34.87
N ASN A 5 -58.48 35.45 33.97
CA ASN A 5 -59.50 36.25 33.23
C ASN A 5 -58.77 37.30 32.35
N PHE A 6 -58.96 37.46 31.02
CA PHE A 6 -60.10 37.84 30.13
C PHE A 6 -60.51 39.33 30.15
N PHE A 7 -60.87 39.83 28.94
CA PHE A 7 -61.32 41.17 28.44
C PHE A 7 -60.23 41.93 27.63
N SER A 8 -60.20 42.01 26.28
CA SER A 8 -61.11 42.60 25.24
C SER A 8 -61.40 44.10 25.47
N LEU A 9 -61.29 45.08 24.55
CA LEU A 9 -61.34 45.18 23.08
C LEU A 9 -60.78 46.60 22.67
N PRO A 10 -60.98 47.19 21.47
CA PRO A 10 -59.95 47.64 20.51
C PRO A 10 -59.84 49.18 20.35
N LEU A 11 -58.90 49.69 19.54
CA LEU A 11 -59.15 50.90 18.73
C LEU A 11 -58.18 50.99 17.53
N VAL A 12 -58.78 51.13 16.36
CA VAL A 12 -58.19 51.45 15.06
C VAL A 12 -57.90 52.95 15.02
N PHE A 13 -56.75 53.39 14.48
CA PHE A 13 -56.69 54.62 13.66
C PHE A 13 -55.37 54.74 12.85
N PHE A 14 -55.52 54.58 11.54
CA PHE A 14 -54.99 55.35 10.41
C PHE A 14 -53.53 55.84 10.32
N SER A 15 -52.96 55.53 9.14
CA SER A 15 -52.08 56.35 8.30
C SER A 15 -50.79 56.94 8.88
N SER A 16 -49.66 56.48 8.33
CA SER A 16 -48.95 57.29 7.33
C SER A 16 -47.77 56.50 6.74
N LEU A 17 -47.85 56.27 5.43
CA LEU A 17 -46.80 55.78 4.57
C LEU A 17 -45.80 56.92 4.33
N LEU A 18 -44.55 56.78 4.77
CA LEU A 18 -43.42 57.59 4.31
C LEU A 18 -42.27 56.65 3.94
N LEU A 19 -42.11 56.48 2.62
CA LEU A 19 -40.98 55.84 1.97
C LEU A 19 -39.73 56.72 2.15
N THR A 20 -38.78 56.26 2.95
CA THR A 20 -37.38 56.71 2.84
C THR A 20 -36.58 55.58 2.22
N VAL A 21 -36.32 55.72 0.91
CA VAL A 21 -35.36 54.91 0.15
C VAL A 21 -33.97 55.24 0.69
N SER A 22 -33.42 54.37 1.53
CA SER A 22 -32.00 54.37 1.86
C SER A 22 -31.32 53.29 1.03
N CYS A 23 -30.58 53.71 0.01
CA CYS A 23 -29.69 52.83 -0.75
C CYS A 23 -28.56 52.35 0.18
N ASN A 24 -28.75 51.20 0.81
CA ASN A 24 -27.68 50.48 1.46
C ASN A 24 -27.17 49.42 0.48
N GLN A 25 -26.01 49.65 -0.12
CA GLN A 25 -25.32 48.67 -0.95
C GLN A 25 -24.92 47.50 -0.06
N ALA A 26 -25.67 46.40 -0.14
CA ALA A 26 -25.22 45.12 0.39
C ALA A 26 -23.93 44.71 -0.35
N PRO A 27 -22.88 44.27 0.35
CA PRO A 27 -21.70 43.73 -0.32
C PRO A 27 -22.15 42.50 -1.12
N GLN A 28 -22.03 42.59 -2.45
CA GLN A 28 -22.09 41.44 -3.34
C GLN A 28 -21.04 40.44 -2.88
N GLN A 29 -21.50 39.35 -2.28
CA GLN A 29 -20.72 38.12 -2.21
C GLN A 29 -20.47 37.70 -3.65
N THR A 30 -19.25 37.96 -4.13
CA THR A 30 -18.68 37.21 -5.25
C THR A 30 -18.88 35.74 -4.92
N PRO A 31 -19.49 34.93 -5.81
CA PRO A 31 -19.55 33.50 -5.59
C PRO A 31 -18.11 33.01 -5.58
N ASN A 32 -17.62 32.69 -4.38
CA ASN A 32 -16.43 31.87 -4.23
C ASN A 32 -16.69 30.64 -5.07
N ALA A 33 -15.82 30.42 -6.07
CA ALA A 33 -15.69 29.15 -6.74
C ALA A 33 -15.17 28.13 -5.71
N SER A 34 -16.02 27.76 -4.76
CA SER A 34 -15.86 26.59 -3.94
C SER A 34 -16.04 25.41 -4.87
N SER A 35 -14.90 24.81 -5.20
CA SER A 35 -14.71 23.51 -5.83
C SER A 35 -15.94 22.61 -5.66
N SER A 36 -16.66 22.40 -6.76
CA SER A 36 -17.59 21.28 -6.89
C SER A 36 -16.76 19.98 -6.87
N LEU A 37 -16.37 19.54 -5.68
CA LEU A 37 -16.00 18.15 -5.48
C LEU A 37 -17.27 17.35 -5.77
N SER A 38 -17.16 16.52 -6.80
CA SER A 38 -18.17 15.62 -7.35
C SER A 38 -19.12 15.06 -6.29
N ASN A 39 -20.44 15.18 -6.52
CA ASN A 39 -21.53 14.56 -5.73
C ASN A 39 -21.54 13.02 -5.80
N THR A 40 -20.41 12.39 -6.15
CA THR A 40 -20.28 10.94 -6.30
C THR A 40 -19.56 10.35 -5.09
N ALA A 41 -19.88 9.10 -4.75
CA ALA A 41 -19.20 8.38 -3.67
C ALA A 41 -17.69 8.26 -3.97
N PRO A 42 -16.81 8.42 -2.95
CA PRO A 42 -15.38 8.25 -3.11
C PRO A 42 -15.03 6.83 -3.52
N ILE A 43 -13.93 6.66 -4.24
CA ILE A 43 -13.33 5.34 -4.43
C ILE A 43 -12.60 4.94 -3.15
N VAL A 44 -12.73 3.68 -2.74
CA VAL A 44 -12.16 3.19 -1.49
C VAL A 44 -10.90 2.38 -1.77
N ILE A 45 -9.76 2.84 -1.28
CA ILE A 45 -8.45 2.19 -1.46
C ILE A 45 -7.96 1.64 -0.12
N GLY A 46 -7.80 0.32 -0.04
CA GLY A 46 -7.23 -0.36 1.12
C GLY A 46 -5.72 -0.24 1.21
N TYR A 47 -5.19 -0.27 2.43
CA TYR A 47 -3.76 -0.45 2.70
C TYR A 47 -3.58 -0.92 4.14
N SER A 48 -2.42 -1.49 4.41
CA SER A 48 -2.08 -2.11 5.70
C SER A 48 -0.72 -1.64 6.19
N ASN A 49 -0.24 -2.21 7.30
CA ASN A 49 0.99 -1.77 7.95
C ASN A 49 2.29 -2.19 7.23
N TRP A 50 2.61 -1.50 6.12
CA TRP A 50 3.87 -1.61 5.39
C TRP A 50 4.47 -0.22 5.14
N ALA A 51 5.79 -0.09 5.34
CA ALA A 51 6.49 1.19 5.22
C ALA A 51 6.33 1.85 3.84
N GLY A 52 6.23 1.04 2.79
CA GLY A 52 5.96 1.47 1.43
C GLY A 52 4.58 2.11 1.20
N TRP A 53 3.61 1.89 2.09
CA TRP A 53 2.23 2.37 1.94
C TRP A 53 1.85 3.51 2.89
N TRP A 54 2.64 3.75 3.94
CA TRP A 54 2.46 4.89 4.84
C TRP A 54 2.47 6.26 4.15
N PRO A 55 3.21 6.50 3.04
CA PRO A 55 3.14 7.78 2.33
C PRO A 55 1.74 8.17 1.84
N TRP A 56 0.79 7.23 1.72
CA TRP A 56 -0.60 7.60 1.40
C TRP A 56 -1.22 8.54 2.45
N ALA A 57 -0.78 8.49 3.70
CA ALA A 57 -1.22 9.44 4.73
C ALA A 57 -0.83 10.88 4.41
N ILE A 58 0.26 11.11 3.67
CA ILE A 58 0.65 12.45 3.19
C ILE A 58 -0.38 12.98 2.20
N ALA A 59 -0.90 12.12 1.31
CA ALA A 59 -1.94 12.55 0.38
C ALA A 59 -3.23 12.97 1.08
N GLU A 60 -3.59 12.30 2.18
CA GLU A 60 -4.72 12.65 3.03
C GLU A 60 -4.48 13.97 3.79
N GLU A 61 -3.36 14.07 4.52
CA GLU A 61 -3.08 15.23 5.40
C GLU A 61 -2.78 16.51 4.60
N GLU A 62 -2.13 16.40 3.44
CA GLU A 62 -1.77 17.55 2.60
C GLU A 62 -2.79 17.84 1.49
N GLY A 63 -3.92 17.13 1.46
CA GLY A 63 -5.00 17.37 0.49
C GLY A 63 -4.61 17.09 -0.97
N LEU A 64 -3.63 16.21 -1.21
CA LEU A 64 -3.11 15.95 -2.56
C LEU A 64 -4.10 15.19 -3.45
N PHE A 65 -5.00 14.39 -2.86
CA PHE A 65 -6.10 13.77 -3.60
C PHE A 65 -7.01 14.83 -4.23
N ALA A 66 -7.51 15.76 -3.40
CA ALA A 66 -8.39 16.84 -3.86
C ALA A 66 -7.70 17.75 -4.88
N LYS A 67 -6.41 18.08 -4.65
CA LYS A 67 -5.58 18.85 -5.60
C LYS A 67 -5.57 18.23 -7.00
N ASN A 68 -5.52 16.90 -7.10
CA ASN A 68 -5.48 16.17 -8.36
C ASN A 68 -6.85 15.76 -8.89
N GLY A 69 -7.95 16.14 -8.22
CA GLY A 69 -9.30 15.74 -8.60
C GLY A 69 -9.63 14.28 -8.30
N ALA A 70 -8.84 13.62 -7.45
CA ALA A 70 -9.11 12.27 -6.97
C ALA A 70 -10.05 12.33 -5.76
N ASN A 71 -11.21 11.67 -5.85
CA ASN A 71 -12.16 11.51 -4.75
C ASN A 71 -11.92 10.16 -4.07
N VAL A 72 -10.94 10.12 -3.17
CA VAL A 72 -10.40 8.88 -2.59
C VAL A 72 -10.68 8.84 -1.09
N GLN A 73 -11.12 7.69 -0.60
CA GLN A 73 -11.10 7.33 0.80
C GLN A 73 -10.06 6.24 1.01
N MET A 74 -8.99 6.54 1.76
CA MET A 74 -8.05 5.49 2.17
C MET A 74 -8.65 4.72 3.37
N LYS A 75 -8.53 3.40 3.34
CA LYS A 75 -9.00 2.52 4.43
C LYS A 75 -7.83 1.71 4.96
N TRP A 76 -7.45 1.99 6.21
CA TRP A 76 -6.46 1.21 6.94
C TRP A 76 -7.03 -0.14 7.37
N PHE A 77 -6.22 -1.19 7.24
CA PHE A 77 -6.47 -2.50 7.79
C PHE A 77 -5.31 -2.90 8.72
N ASP A 78 -5.64 -3.31 9.94
CA ASP A 78 -4.65 -3.84 10.88
C ASP A 78 -4.16 -5.23 10.45
N GLY A 79 -5.05 -6.00 9.82
CA GLY A 79 -4.76 -7.29 9.23
C GLY A 79 -4.59 -7.19 7.71
N TYR A 80 -3.43 -7.60 7.22
CA TYR A 80 -3.09 -7.49 5.80
C TYR A 80 -3.97 -8.40 4.92
N LEU A 81 -4.21 -9.64 5.35
CA LEU A 81 -5.02 -10.60 4.61
C LEU A 81 -6.46 -10.12 4.43
N GLU A 82 -7.00 -9.44 5.43
CA GLU A 82 -8.34 -8.88 5.43
C GLU A 82 -8.50 -7.80 4.36
N SER A 83 -7.45 -7.01 4.07
CA SER A 83 -7.49 -6.00 3.01
C SER A 83 -7.53 -6.66 1.62
N LEU A 84 -6.77 -7.74 1.42
CA LEU A 84 -6.77 -8.55 0.20
C LEU A 84 -8.14 -9.18 -0.06
N GLN A 85 -8.72 -9.80 0.96
CA GLN A 85 -10.05 -10.41 0.89
C GLN A 85 -11.15 -9.38 0.60
N ALA A 86 -11.06 -8.19 1.19
CA ALA A 86 -12.01 -7.11 0.93
C ALA A 86 -11.98 -6.63 -0.52
N LEU A 87 -10.79 -6.48 -1.12
CA LEU A 87 -10.67 -6.17 -2.55
C LEU A 87 -11.22 -7.31 -3.42
N ALA A 88 -10.82 -8.55 -3.14
CA ALA A 88 -11.27 -9.71 -3.91
C ALA A 88 -12.79 -9.89 -3.87
N ALA A 89 -13.43 -9.61 -2.73
CA ALA A 89 -14.88 -9.63 -2.55
C ALA A 89 -15.61 -8.41 -3.18
N GLY A 90 -14.88 -7.45 -3.76
CA GLY A 90 -15.45 -6.25 -4.40
C GLY A 90 -15.94 -5.19 -3.41
N GLN A 91 -15.45 -5.22 -2.17
CA GLN A 91 -15.77 -4.23 -1.12
C GLN A 91 -14.84 -3.01 -1.17
N LEU A 92 -13.72 -3.11 -1.89
CA LEU A 92 -12.78 -2.02 -2.16
C LEU A 92 -12.68 -1.80 -3.67
N ASP A 93 -12.38 -0.57 -4.07
CA ASP A 93 -12.08 -0.23 -5.47
C ASP A 93 -10.60 -0.49 -5.81
N GLY A 94 -9.73 -0.56 -4.79
CA GLY A 94 -8.33 -0.94 -4.90
C GLY A 94 -7.69 -1.23 -3.54
N ASN A 95 -6.45 -1.71 -3.56
CA ASN A 95 -5.65 -2.03 -2.39
C ASN A 95 -4.15 -1.86 -2.71
N SER A 96 -3.37 -1.40 -1.74
CA SER A 96 -1.91 -1.56 -1.77
C SER A 96 -1.53 -2.95 -1.28
N GLN A 97 -0.78 -3.70 -2.10
CA GLN A 97 -0.45 -5.10 -1.87
C GLN A 97 0.79 -5.54 -2.66
N THR A 98 1.42 -6.63 -2.22
CA THR A 98 2.58 -7.22 -2.90
C THR A 98 2.19 -7.86 -4.24
N LEU A 99 3.18 -8.13 -5.08
CA LEU A 99 2.99 -8.88 -6.32
C LEU A 99 2.53 -10.34 -6.10
N ASN A 100 3.05 -11.06 -5.10
CA ASN A 100 2.60 -12.43 -4.83
C ASN A 100 1.11 -12.45 -4.48
N ASP A 101 0.63 -11.50 -3.68
CA ASP A 101 -0.78 -11.46 -3.29
C ASP A 101 -1.68 -11.01 -4.44
N THR A 102 -1.18 -10.13 -5.31
CA THR A 102 -1.86 -9.79 -6.57
C THR A 102 -2.04 -11.03 -7.46
N ILE A 103 -1.03 -11.91 -7.53
CA ILE A 103 -1.12 -13.18 -8.27
C ILE A 103 -2.09 -14.13 -7.58
N ALA A 104 -1.96 -14.31 -6.26
CA ALA A 104 -2.75 -15.25 -5.47
C ALA A 104 -4.26 -14.98 -5.58
N PHE A 105 -4.65 -13.71 -5.48
CA PHE A 105 -6.07 -13.31 -5.49
C PHE A 105 -6.62 -13.01 -6.89
N ALA A 106 -5.80 -13.07 -7.96
CA ALA A 106 -6.23 -12.68 -9.30
C ALA A 106 -7.44 -13.48 -9.80
N GLY A 107 -7.51 -14.77 -9.46
CA GLY A 107 -8.61 -15.66 -9.86
C GLY A 107 -9.89 -15.48 -9.03
N ASP A 108 -9.78 -14.94 -7.81
CA ASP A 108 -10.89 -14.84 -6.85
C ASP A 108 -11.54 -13.45 -6.84
N ALA A 109 -10.90 -12.45 -7.46
CA ALA A 109 -11.38 -11.08 -7.48
C ALA A 109 -12.64 -10.91 -8.34
N VAL A 110 -13.79 -10.66 -7.71
CA VAL A 110 -15.11 -10.57 -8.39
C VAL A 110 -15.20 -9.45 -9.43
N ASN A 111 -14.43 -8.39 -9.26
CA ASN A 111 -14.35 -7.24 -10.18
C ASN A 111 -13.05 -7.21 -11.00
N GLY A 112 -12.27 -8.31 -10.97
CA GLY A 112 -10.89 -8.37 -11.42
C GLY A 112 -9.96 -7.46 -10.61
N GLN A 113 -8.64 -7.61 -10.79
CA GLN A 113 -7.66 -6.72 -10.18
C GLN A 113 -6.46 -6.49 -11.10
N VAL A 114 -5.98 -5.25 -11.12
CA VAL A 114 -4.95 -4.78 -12.04
C VAL A 114 -4.01 -3.84 -11.30
N ALA A 115 -2.71 -4.12 -11.33
CA ALA A 115 -1.68 -3.23 -10.83
C ALA A 115 -1.45 -2.08 -11.81
N VAL A 116 -1.58 -0.85 -11.31
CA VAL A 116 -1.49 0.39 -12.12
C VAL A 116 -0.27 1.24 -11.78
N LEU A 117 0.42 0.90 -10.70
CA LEU A 117 1.58 1.61 -10.15
C LEU A 117 2.37 0.65 -9.24
N VAL A 118 3.69 0.77 -9.27
CA VAL A 118 4.59 0.22 -8.25
C VAL A 118 4.87 1.33 -7.23
N ASN A 119 4.46 1.11 -5.98
CA ASN A 119 4.76 2.02 -4.88
C ASN A 119 6.25 1.97 -4.56
N ASP A 120 6.75 0.76 -4.29
CA ASP A 120 8.11 0.50 -3.86
C ASP A 120 8.58 -0.94 -4.17
N ASN A 121 9.84 -1.21 -3.88
CA ASN A 121 10.33 -2.56 -3.61
C ASN A 121 10.89 -2.61 -2.20
N SER A 122 10.70 -3.75 -1.56
CA SER A 122 11.51 -4.12 -0.40
C SER A 122 12.99 -4.19 -0.79
N SER A 123 13.83 -3.46 -0.04
CA SER A 123 15.28 -3.31 -0.25
C SER A 123 16.06 -3.47 1.06
N GLY A 124 15.58 -4.36 1.93
CA GLY A 124 16.13 -4.61 3.25
C GLY A 124 15.06 -4.95 4.30
N ASN A 125 13.78 -4.71 4.02
CA ASN A 125 12.72 -4.96 5.00
C ASN A 125 12.32 -6.43 5.12
N ASP A 126 12.34 -7.20 4.03
CA ASP A 126 12.18 -8.65 4.11
C ASP A 126 13.52 -9.30 4.42
N LYS A 127 13.55 -10.15 5.45
CA LYS A 127 14.79 -10.71 6.00
C LYS A 127 14.67 -12.20 6.23
N ILE A 128 15.78 -12.90 6.04
CA ILE A 128 16.05 -14.20 6.68
C ILE A 128 16.91 -13.92 7.90
N ILE A 129 16.35 -14.16 9.09
CA ILE A 129 17.02 -14.01 10.37
C ILE A 129 17.42 -15.39 10.88
N VAL A 130 18.61 -15.47 11.46
CA VAL A 130 19.20 -16.73 11.93
C VAL A 130 19.84 -16.57 13.31
N THR A 131 20.20 -17.70 13.92
CA THR A 131 21.02 -17.71 15.14
C THR A 131 22.49 -17.40 14.87
N GLU A 132 23.26 -17.14 15.91
CA GLU A 132 24.65 -16.69 15.82
C GLU A 132 25.54 -17.69 15.06
N GLU A 133 25.27 -18.98 15.21
CA GLU A 133 26.04 -20.09 14.66
C GLU A 133 25.95 -20.20 13.13
N ILE A 134 24.86 -19.69 12.54
CA ILE A 134 24.63 -19.73 11.09
C ILE A 134 25.26 -18.48 10.48
N LYS A 135 26.27 -18.64 9.62
CA LYS A 135 27.05 -17.51 9.06
C LYS A 135 26.86 -17.34 7.56
N THR A 136 26.47 -18.41 6.88
CA THR A 136 26.27 -18.46 5.42
C THR A 136 24.94 -19.13 5.10
N ILE A 137 24.46 -18.98 3.86
CA ILE A 137 23.26 -19.69 3.38
C ILE A 137 23.47 -21.21 3.43
N GLN A 138 24.70 -21.69 3.15
CA GLN A 138 25.07 -23.10 3.20
C GLN A 138 24.89 -23.71 4.61
N ASP A 139 25.09 -22.90 5.66
CA ASP A 139 24.88 -23.33 7.05
C ASP A 139 23.39 -23.61 7.37
N LEU A 140 22.45 -23.21 6.49
CA LEU A 140 21.03 -23.57 6.62
C LEU A 140 20.75 -25.03 6.29
N LYS A 141 21.69 -25.77 5.70
CA LYS A 141 21.47 -27.17 5.32
C LYS A 141 21.05 -28.01 6.53
N GLY A 142 19.87 -28.63 6.43
CA GLY A 142 19.26 -29.45 7.48
C GLY A 142 18.70 -28.66 8.67
N LYS A 143 18.76 -27.32 8.67
CA LYS A 143 18.21 -26.46 9.73
C LYS A 143 16.72 -26.26 9.60
N LYS A 144 16.05 -25.96 10.71
CA LYS A 144 14.63 -25.61 10.75
C LYS A 144 14.45 -24.14 10.41
N VAL A 145 13.72 -23.86 9.33
CA VAL A 145 13.44 -22.52 8.86
C VAL A 145 11.93 -22.28 8.91
N ALA A 146 11.48 -21.37 9.78
CA ALA A 146 10.07 -21.00 9.84
C ALA A 146 9.78 -19.92 8.79
N VAL A 147 8.82 -20.20 7.91
CA VAL A 147 8.34 -19.25 6.91
C VAL A 147 6.85 -19.45 6.71
N GLU A 148 6.17 -18.40 6.30
CA GLU A 148 4.84 -18.54 5.71
C GLU A 148 5.02 -19.00 4.27
N GLU A 149 4.49 -20.19 3.97
CA GLU A 149 4.76 -20.85 2.70
C GLU A 149 4.07 -20.13 1.54
N GLY A 150 4.82 -19.89 0.45
CA GLY A 150 4.29 -19.24 -0.75
C GLY A 150 4.20 -17.71 -0.71
N VAL A 151 4.60 -17.06 0.39
CA VAL A 151 4.67 -15.58 0.49
C VAL A 151 6.12 -15.08 0.45
N VAL A 152 6.31 -13.76 0.57
CA VAL A 152 7.58 -13.04 0.36
C VAL A 152 8.78 -13.60 1.15
N GLY A 153 8.58 -14.04 2.41
CA GLY A 153 9.65 -14.61 3.23
C GLY A 153 10.18 -15.95 2.72
N ASP A 154 9.30 -16.83 2.25
CA ASP A 154 9.67 -18.12 1.64
C ASP A 154 10.25 -17.92 0.24
N PHE A 155 9.73 -16.94 -0.52
CA PHE A 155 10.31 -16.58 -1.81
C PHE A 155 11.74 -16.04 -1.67
N LEU A 156 11.98 -15.15 -0.70
CA LEU A 156 13.31 -14.63 -0.40
C LEU A 156 14.28 -15.75 0.02
N LEU A 157 13.84 -16.68 0.87
CA LEU A 157 14.61 -17.85 1.26
C LEU A 157 14.99 -18.69 0.02
N SER A 158 14.03 -18.92 -0.87
CA SER A 158 14.23 -19.71 -2.09
C SER A 158 15.24 -19.06 -3.02
N LEU A 159 15.14 -17.75 -3.26
CA LEU A 159 16.14 -17.00 -4.04
C LEU A 159 17.54 -17.06 -3.42
N ALA A 160 17.62 -16.98 -2.09
CA ALA A 160 18.89 -17.09 -1.36
C ALA A 160 19.53 -18.47 -1.50
N LEU A 161 18.73 -19.54 -1.36
CA LEU A 161 19.19 -20.92 -1.54
C LEU A 161 19.65 -21.16 -2.99
N GLU A 162 18.85 -20.75 -3.98
CA GLU A 162 19.15 -20.94 -5.41
C GLU A 162 20.46 -20.25 -5.81
N LYS A 163 20.72 -19.04 -5.31
CA LYS A 163 21.95 -18.28 -5.56
C LYS A 163 23.20 -19.05 -5.15
N GLU A 164 23.09 -19.90 -4.13
CA GLU A 164 24.19 -20.71 -3.58
C GLU A 164 24.14 -22.18 -4.06
N GLY A 165 23.33 -22.47 -5.08
CA GLY A 165 23.18 -23.82 -5.65
C GLY A 165 22.43 -24.80 -4.74
N MET A 166 21.70 -24.29 -3.76
CA MET A 166 20.83 -25.07 -2.86
C MET A 166 19.37 -24.96 -3.27
N SER A 167 18.51 -25.74 -2.62
CA SER A 167 17.07 -25.71 -2.81
C SER A 167 16.33 -25.79 -1.48
N ARG A 168 15.01 -25.54 -1.49
CA ARG A 168 14.16 -25.73 -0.30
C ARG A 168 14.24 -27.14 0.29
N LYS A 169 14.61 -28.16 -0.51
CA LYS A 169 14.77 -29.55 -0.05
C LYS A 169 16.01 -29.74 0.84
N ASP A 170 16.95 -28.80 0.81
CA ASP A 170 18.14 -28.82 1.64
C ASP A 170 17.87 -28.28 3.06
N VAL A 171 16.70 -27.69 3.34
CA VAL A 171 16.32 -27.15 4.65
C VAL A 171 15.04 -27.82 5.16
N GLN A 172 14.77 -27.72 6.46
CA GLN A 172 13.52 -28.20 7.07
C GLN A 172 12.54 -27.04 7.19
N ILE A 173 11.63 -26.89 6.22
CA ILE A 173 10.59 -25.85 6.27
C ILE A 173 9.60 -26.16 7.40
N VAL A 174 9.36 -25.16 8.26
CA VAL A 174 8.35 -25.18 9.31
C VAL A 174 7.28 -24.15 8.95
N PRO A 175 6.19 -24.55 8.26
CA PRO A 175 5.22 -23.60 7.73
C PRO A 175 4.41 -22.97 8.87
N MET A 176 4.42 -21.63 8.96
CA MET A 176 3.73 -20.84 9.98
C MET A 176 3.39 -19.46 9.41
N GLU A 177 2.27 -18.86 9.82
CA GLU A 177 2.01 -17.43 9.55
C GLU A 177 3.18 -16.57 10.05
N THR A 178 3.53 -15.50 9.32
CA THR A 178 4.77 -14.74 9.52
C THR A 178 4.99 -14.25 10.96
N GLY A 179 3.95 -13.71 11.62
CA GLY A 179 4.03 -13.31 13.02
C GLY A 179 4.27 -14.49 13.97
N ALA A 180 3.57 -15.60 13.76
CA ALA A 180 3.79 -16.83 14.51
C ALA A 180 5.19 -17.44 14.28
N ALA A 181 5.71 -17.36 13.04
CA ALA A 181 7.05 -17.79 12.68
C ALA A 181 8.12 -16.98 13.42
N ALA A 182 7.98 -15.65 13.44
CA ALA A 182 8.88 -14.75 14.17
C ALA A 182 8.87 -15.03 15.68
N ALA A 183 7.70 -15.27 16.28
CA ALA A 183 7.57 -15.66 17.69
C ALA A 183 8.20 -17.04 17.98
N ALA A 184 8.01 -18.01 17.09
CA ALA A 184 8.62 -19.34 17.21
C ALA A 184 10.15 -19.27 17.16
N PHE A 185 10.71 -18.48 16.24
CA PHE A 185 12.14 -18.22 16.21
C PHE A 185 12.63 -17.51 17.47
N ALA A 186 11.93 -16.45 17.90
CA ALA A 186 12.30 -15.69 19.10
C ALA A 186 12.34 -16.56 20.36
N SER A 187 11.42 -17.54 20.46
CA SER A 187 11.34 -18.51 21.56
C SER A 187 12.28 -19.73 21.43
N GLY A 188 13.12 -19.79 20.39
CA GLY A 188 14.13 -20.85 20.24
C GLY A 188 13.63 -22.15 19.61
N LYS A 189 12.45 -22.17 18.99
CA LYS A 189 11.86 -23.39 18.40
C LYS A 189 12.44 -23.77 17.03
N VAL A 190 13.00 -22.79 16.33
CA VAL A 190 13.60 -22.94 14.99
C VAL A 190 14.94 -22.20 14.90
N ASP A 191 15.72 -22.52 13.87
CA ASP A 191 17.08 -22.02 13.67
C ASP A 191 17.12 -20.76 12.79
N ALA A 192 16.10 -20.56 11.97
CA ALA A 192 15.97 -19.43 11.07
C ALA A 192 14.50 -19.05 10.86
N VAL A 193 14.25 -17.82 10.40
CA VAL A 193 12.92 -17.32 10.07
C VAL A 193 12.96 -16.33 8.91
N GLY A 194 12.00 -16.43 7.98
CA GLY A 194 11.70 -15.38 7.02
C GLY A 194 10.64 -14.42 7.59
N ALA A 195 10.93 -13.13 7.66
CA ALA A 195 10.02 -12.14 8.23
C ALA A 195 10.21 -10.73 7.64
N PHE A 196 9.15 -9.95 7.66
CA PHE A 196 9.10 -8.53 7.28
C PHE A 196 8.68 -7.65 8.48
N PRO A 197 8.76 -6.29 8.43
CA PRO A 197 8.29 -5.43 9.50
C PRO A 197 6.79 -5.64 9.81
N PRO A 198 6.37 -5.60 11.08
CA PRO A 198 7.19 -5.43 12.29
C PRO A 198 7.75 -6.75 12.83
N PHE A 199 7.45 -7.89 12.18
CA PHE A 199 7.71 -9.23 12.69
C PHE A 199 9.20 -9.55 12.82
N TRP A 200 10.05 -9.09 11.91
CA TRP A 200 11.49 -9.30 12.06
C TRP A 200 12.06 -8.60 13.30
N SER A 201 11.46 -7.49 13.76
CA SER A 201 11.85 -6.82 15.02
C SER A 201 11.52 -7.70 16.23
N THR A 202 10.50 -8.55 16.14
CA THR A 202 10.22 -9.59 17.15
C THR A 202 11.27 -10.70 17.11
N ALA A 203 11.63 -11.18 15.92
CA ALA A 203 12.67 -12.19 15.76
C ALA A 203 14.03 -11.74 16.33
N LEU A 204 14.41 -10.47 16.11
CA LEU A 204 15.67 -9.90 16.59
C LEU A 204 15.75 -9.74 18.13
N LYS A 205 14.65 -9.91 18.88
CA LYS A 205 14.69 -9.94 20.35
C LYS A 205 15.43 -11.16 20.90
N ARG A 206 15.62 -12.21 20.09
CA ARG A 206 16.41 -13.38 20.49
C ARG A 206 17.89 -13.01 20.58
N LYS A 207 18.49 -13.26 21.75
CA LYS A 207 19.94 -13.07 21.95
C LYS A 207 20.73 -13.87 20.90
N GLY A 208 21.70 -13.23 20.27
CA GLY A 208 22.54 -13.84 19.24
C GLY A 208 21.87 -13.96 17.87
N SER A 209 20.62 -13.52 17.71
CA SER A 209 20.00 -13.47 16.38
C SER A 209 20.59 -12.35 15.53
N LYS A 210 20.62 -12.57 14.21
CA LYS A 210 21.12 -11.61 13.23
C LYS A 210 20.44 -11.79 11.88
N GLU A 211 20.45 -10.75 11.08
CA GLU A 211 20.14 -10.85 9.65
C GLU A 211 21.21 -11.68 8.95
N LEU A 212 20.81 -12.72 8.22
CA LEU A 212 21.69 -13.49 7.34
C LEU A 212 21.71 -12.89 5.94
N ILE A 213 20.51 -12.58 5.42
CA ILE A 213 20.28 -11.97 4.11
C ILE A 213 18.95 -11.23 4.13
N SER A 214 18.82 -10.20 3.29
CA SER A 214 17.58 -9.45 3.10
C SER A 214 17.27 -9.22 1.63
N SER A 215 16.07 -8.71 1.35
CA SER A 215 15.61 -8.33 0.00
C SER A 215 16.56 -7.36 -0.73
N LYS A 216 17.44 -6.65 -0.01
CA LYS A 216 18.52 -5.84 -0.59
C LYS A 216 19.42 -6.62 -1.56
N ALA A 217 19.61 -7.92 -1.31
CA ALA A 217 20.40 -8.80 -2.18
C ALA A 217 19.70 -9.18 -3.49
N PHE A 218 18.39 -8.93 -3.62
CA PHE A 218 17.55 -9.31 -4.76
C PHE A 218 16.68 -8.14 -5.26
N PRO A 219 17.26 -7.07 -5.83
CA PRO A 219 16.49 -5.92 -6.31
C PRO A 219 15.42 -6.32 -7.34
N GLY A 220 14.18 -5.86 -7.12
CA GLY A 220 13.03 -6.17 -7.98
C GLY A 220 12.23 -7.40 -7.53
N ALA A 221 12.73 -8.19 -6.57
CA ALA A 221 12.10 -9.47 -6.23
C ALA A 221 10.78 -9.36 -5.48
N ILE A 222 10.63 -8.32 -4.66
CA ILE A 222 9.45 -8.09 -3.81
C ILE A 222 8.94 -6.67 -4.08
N PRO A 223 8.22 -6.46 -5.20
CA PRO A 223 7.57 -5.19 -5.49
C PRO A 223 6.21 -5.10 -4.79
N ASP A 224 5.92 -3.90 -4.33
CA ASP A 224 4.69 -3.51 -3.67
C ASP A 224 3.92 -2.55 -4.57
N LEU A 225 2.64 -2.86 -4.78
CA LEU A 225 1.85 -2.34 -5.87
C LEU A 225 0.64 -1.57 -5.35
N LEU A 226 0.19 -0.60 -6.14
CA LEU A 226 -1.18 -0.13 -6.08
C LEU A 226 -1.99 -0.93 -7.10
N VAL A 227 -2.92 -1.73 -6.58
CA VAL A 227 -3.81 -2.56 -7.37
C VAL A 227 -5.23 -2.02 -7.29
N VAL A 228 -5.90 -1.89 -8.42
CA VAL A 228 -7.29 -1.44 -8.50
C VAL A 228 -8.14 -2.49 -9.20
N SER A 229 -9.44 -2.45 -8.98
CA SER A 229 -10.35 -3.33 -9.69
C SER A 229 -10.36 -3.02 -11.20
N ALA A 230 -10.50 -4.05 -12.04
CA ALA A 230 -10.65 -3.85 -13.48
C ALA A 230 -11.93 -3.05 -13.80
N LYS A 231 -12.96 -3.19 -12.96
CA LYS A 231 -14.17 -2.36 -12.98
C LYS A 231 -13.84 -0.87 -12.82
N LEU A 232 -13.03 -0.49 -11.84
CA LEU A 232 -12.65 0.92 -11.63
C LEU A 232 -11.90 1.48 -12.83
N VAL A 233 -10.94 0.72 -13.37
CA VAL A 233 -10.19 1.10 -14.59
C VAL A 233 -11.12 1.38 -15.76
N LYS A 234 -12.18 0.59 -15.93
CA LYS A 234 -13.15 0.76 -17.01
C LYS A 234 -14.14 1.90 -16.78
N GLU A 235 -14.66 2.02 -15.57
CA GLU A 235 -15.78 2.94 -15.27
C GLU A 235 -15.31 4.34 -14.88
N LYS A 236 -14.13 4.47 -14.26
CA LYS A 236 -13.57 5.74 -13.77
C LYS A 236 -12.06 5.84 -14.04
N PRO A 237 -11.58 5.66 -15.29
CA PRO A 237 -10.14 5.73 -15.60
C PRO A 237 -9.50 7.06 -15.20
N GLU A 238 -10.25 8.15 -15.21
CA GLU A 238 -9.79 9.48 -14.76
C GLU A 238 -9.47 9.51 -13.26
N GLN A 239 -10.22 8.78 -12.43
CA GLN A 239 -9.92 8.66 -11.01
C GLN A 239 -8.65 7.83 -10.77
N VAL A 240 -8.44 6.77 -11.56
CA VAL A 240 -7.20 5.98 -11.51
C VAL A 240 -6.00 6.83 -11.95
N GLN A 241 -6.13 7.62 -13.00
CA GLN A 241 -5.07 8.53 -13.45
C GLN A 241 -4.73 9.58 -12.39
N ALA A 242 -5.74 10.17 -11.74
CA ALA A 242 -5.58 11.14 -10.66
C ALA A 242 -4.91 10.52 -9.42
N LEU A 243 -5.24 9.27 -9.10
CA LEU A 243 -4.62 8.50 -8.01
C LEU A 243 -3.14 8.23 -8.29
N VAL A 244 -2.80 7.75 -9.49
CA VAL A 244 -1.40 7.52 -9.90
C VAL A 244 -0.60 8.83 -9.88
N LYS A 245 -1.17 9.94 -10.38
CA LYS A 245 -0.54 11.26 -10.27
C LYS A 245 -0.30 11.66 -8.80
N THR A 246 -1.28 11.42 -7.93
CA THR A 246 -1.20 11.77 -6.51
C THR A 246 -0.04 11.05 -5.81
N TRP A 247 0.24 9.80 -6.16
CA TRP A 247 1.41 9.09 -5.64
C TRP A 247 2.74 9.80 -5.97
N PHE A 248 2.89 10.31 -7.19
CA PHE A 248 4.11 11.03 -7.57
C PHE A 248 4.18 12.42 -6.92
N ASP A 249 3.04 13.10 -6.71
CA ASP A 249 2.98 14.32 -5.91
C ASP A 249 3.37 14.05 -4.42
N VAL A 250 2.95 12.92 -3.84
CA VAL A 250 3.36 12.48 -2.50
C VAL A 250 4.88 12.29 -2.45
N ARG A 251 5.44 11.62 -3.44
CA ARG A 251 6.88 11.43 -3.57
C ARG A 251 7.66 12.74 -3.67
N GLU A 252 7.16 13.69 -4.44
CA GLU A 252 7.73 15.04 -4.53
C GLU A 252 7.65 15.75 -3.16
N PHE A 253 6.52 15.63 -2.46
CA PHE A 253 6.36 16.18 -1.12
C PHE A 253 7.39 15.59 -0.14
N MET A 254 7.60 14.27 -0.14
CA MET A 254 8.59 13.61 0.70
C MET A 254 10.01 14.13 0.43
N ALA A 255 10.36 14.37 -0.83
CA ALA A 255 11.67 14.90 -1.20
C ALA A 255 11.86 16.36 -0.75
N LYS A 256 10.81 17.18 -0.82
CA LYS A 256 10.87 18.59 -0.43
C LYS A 256 10.69 18.83 1.07
N ASN A 257 10.00 17.94 1.77
CA ASN A 257 9.61 18.10 3.18
C ASN A 257 9.92 16.84 4.01
N PRO A 258 11.18 16.37 4.05
CA PRO A 258 11.52 15.06 4.62
C PRO A 258 11.11 14.91 6.09
N GLN A 259 11.29 15.95 6.91
CA GLN A 259 10.93 15.92 8.33
C GLN A 259 9.41 15.80 8.53
N LYS A 260 8.63 16.65 7.85
CA LYS A 260 7.16 16.63 7.93
C LYS A 260 6.58 15.32 7.38
N ALA A 261 7.15 14.81 6.29
CA ALA A 261 6.77 13.50 5.75
C ALA A 261 6.99 12.38 6.78
N ASP A 262 8.12 12.41 7.48
CA ASP A 262 8.44 11.41 8.51
C ASP A 262 7.51 11.51 9.72
N GLU A 263 7.17 12.71 10.15
CA GLU A 263 6.17 12.92 11.21
C GLU A 263 4.81 12.33 10.84
N ILE A 264 4.34 12.58 9.61
CA ILE A 264 3.06 12.04 9.11
C ILE A 264 3.10 10.51 9.05
N MET A 265 4.17 9.94 8.49
CA MET A 265 4.32 8.48 8.35
C MET A 265 4.45 7.78 9.71
N ALA A 266 5.27 8.31 10.63
CA ALA A 266 5.43 7.75 11.97
C ALA A 266 4.10 7.79 12.76
N LYS A 267 3.39 8.92 12.69
CA LYS A 267 2.07 9.08 13.32
C LYS A 267 1.05 8.09 12.74
N ARG A 268 1.05 7.89 11.41
CA ARG A 268 0.15 6.92 10.77
C ARG A 268 0.44 5.49 11.23
N ALA A 269 1.71 5.11 11.25
CA ALA A 269 2.15 3.76 11.61
C ALA A 269 2.12 3.51 13.13
N GLY A 270 2.07 4.55 13.96
CA GLY A 270 2.11 4.45 15.41
C GLY A 270 3.48 4.00 15.94
N ILE A 271 4.57 4.36 15.26
CA ILE A 271 5.94 3.92 15.57
C ILE A 271 6.84 5.09 15.92
N SER A 272 8.01 4.80 16.51
CA SER A 272 9.01 5.83 16.81
C SER A 272 9.74 6.34 15.55
N PRO A 273 10.36 7.53 15.60
CA PRO A 273 11.22 8.00 14.51
C PRO A 273 12.38 7.06 14.17
N GLU A 274 12.94 6.38 15.18
CA GLU A 274 14.00 5.39 15.01
C GLU A 274 13.51 4.15 14.27
N GLU A 275 12.32 3.63 14.62
CA GLU A 275 11.68 2.52 13.90
C GLU A 275 11.36 2.92 12.45
N LEU A 276 10.81 4.12 12.25
CA LEU A 276 10.55 4.65 10.92
C LEU A 276 11.84 4.73 10.09
N ALA A 277 12.94 5.24 10.65
CA ALA A 277 14.20 5.37 9.94
C ALA A 277 14.73 4.01 9.46
N LEU A 278 14.65 2.98 10.30
CA LEU A 278 15.05 1.61 9.95
C LEU A 278 14.19 1.06 8.81
N TYR A 279 12.87 1.22 8.87
CA TYR A 279 11.97 0.71 7.83
C TYR A 279 12.08 1.51 6.54
N LYS A 280 12.30 2.83 6.60
CA LYS A 280 12.58 3.65 5.41
C LYS A 280 13.87 3.24 4.71
N GLU A 281 14.92 2.91 5.45
CA GLU A 281 16.17 2.43 4.84
C GLU A 281 15.97 1.13 4.05
N GLY A 282 15.07 0.26 4.53
CA GLY A 282 14.70 -0.99 3.90
C GLY A 282 13.65 -0.90 2.79
N THR A 283 13.17 0.29 2.43
CA THR A 283 12.13 0.52 1.41
C THR A 283 12.64 1.41 0.29
N LYS A 284 12.52 0.93 -0.95
CA LYS A 284 12.90 1.70 -2.14
C LYS A 284 11.65 2.15 -2.90
N PHE A 285 11.20 3.38 -2.66
CA PHE A 285 10.12 3.99 -3.43
C PHE A 285 10.50 4.16 -4.91
N PHE A 286 9.59 3.80 -5.82
CA PHE A 286 9.87 3.80 -7.25
C PHE A 286 9.67 5.18 -7.87
N THR A 287 10.63 5.63 -8.69
CA THR A 287 10.45 6.82 -9.52
C THR A 287 9.49 6.52 -10.67
N LEU A 288 9.11 7.56 -11.44
CA LEU A 288 8.30 7.36 -12.64
C LEU A 288 9.07 6.52 -13.69
N GLU A 289 10.38 6.75 -13.83
CA GLU A 289 11.24 5.98 -14.73
C GLU A 289 11.34 4.51 -14.30
N GLU A 290 11.52 4.24 -13.00
CA GLU A 290 11.56 2.88 -12.46
C GLU A 290 10.21 2.17 -12.59
N ASN A 291 9.09 2.90 -12.49
CA ASN A 291 7.78 2.37 -12.83
C ASN A 291 7.71 1.96 -14.32
N LEU A 292 8.18 2.79 -15.23
CA LEU A 292 8.22 2.45 -16.66
C LEU A 292 9.11 1.22 -16.94
N GLU A 293 10.26 1.10 -16.27
CA GLU A 293 11.12 -0.09 -16.33
C GLU A 293 10.38 -1.32 -15.80
N ALA A 294 9.71 -1.20 -14.66
CA ALA A 294 8.96 -2.29 -14.04
C ALA A 294 7.84 -2.83 -14.92
N PHE A 295 7.07 -1.96 -15.54
CA PHE A 295 6.00 -2.36 -16.45
C PHE A 295 6.50 -2.81 -17.83
N SER A 296 7.78 -2.63 -18.15
CA SER A 296 8.34 -3.02 -19.44
C SER A 296 8.61 -4.53 -19.52
N PRO A 297 8.57 -5.13 -20.72
CA PRO A 297 9.09 -6.48 -20.93
C PRO A 297 10.57 -6.55 -20.56
N GLY A 298 11.01 -7.67 -20.02
CA GLY A 298 12.42 -7.91 -19.75
C GLY A 298 12.70 -9.29 -19.19
N LYS A 299 13.91 -9.49 -18.69
CA LYS A 299 14.42 -10.81 -18.25
C LYS A 299 15.01 -10.78 -16.84
N THR A 300 14.73 -9.73 -16.08
CA THR A 300 15.26 -9.54 -14.73
C THR A 300 14.12 -9.29 -13.75
N MET A 301 14.37 -9.48 -12.45
CA MET A 301 13.37 -9.20 -11.41
C MET A 301 12.92 -7.74 -11.39
N LYS A 302 13.66 -6.81 -12.00
CA LYS A 302 13.21 -5.42 -12.17
C LYS A 302 12.00 -5.28 -13.08
N ASN A 303 11.77 -6.24 -13.98
CA ASN A 303 10.65 -6.23 -14.92
C ASN A 303 9.51 -7.10 -14.36
N MET A 304 8.39 -6.49 -13.97
CA MET A 304 7.27 -7.18 -13.33
C MET A 304 6.72 -8.38 -14.12
N PRO A 305 6.60 -8.36 -15.46
CA PRO A 305 6.18 -9.55 -16.19
C PRO A 305 7.09 -10.77 -15.94
N PHE A 306 8.41 -10.55 -15.83
CA PHE A 306 9.37 -11.61 -15.51
C PHE A 306 9.30 -12.00 -14.03
N ALA A 307 9.28 -11.01 -13.13
CA ALA A 307 9.21 -11.24 -11.68
C ALA A 307 7.93 -12.00 -11.30
N ALA A 308 6.79 -11.65 -11.90
CA ALA A 308 5.51 -12.29 -11.67
C ALA A 308 5.51 -13.75 -12.12
N GLN A 309 6.10 -14.05 -13.28
CA GLN A 309 6.22 -15.42 -13.75
C GLN A 309 7.09 -16.25 -12.79
N LYS A 310 8.23 -15.71 -12.34
CA LYS A 310 9.10 -16.35 -11.36
C LYS A 310 8.40 -16.62 -10.03
N MET A 311 7.69 -15.60 -9.52
CA MET A 311 6.90 -15.71 -8.30
C MET A 311 5.78 -16.75 -8.44
N ALA A 312 5.01 -16.72 -9.53
CA ALA A 312 3.90 -17.65 -9.75
C ALA A 312 4.38 -19.10 -9.92
N ASP A 313 5.51 -19.32 -10.60
CA ASP A 313 6.12 -20.66 -10.70
C ASP A 313 6.55 -21.18 -9.34
N PHE A 314 7.18 -20.33 -8.50
CA PHE A 314 7.52 -20.66 -7.12
C PHE A 314 6.26 -20.99 -6.30
N MET A 315 5.24 -20.12 -6.31
CA MET A 315 3.99 -20.34 -5.58
C MET A 315 3.29 -21.64 -5.99
N ARG A 316 3.38 -22.02 -7.28
CA ARG A 316 2.89 -23.32 -7.77
C ARG A 316 3.73 -24.48 -7.27
N GLU A 317 5.06 -24.37 -7.32
CA GLU A 317 5.99 -25.41 -6.89
C GLU A 317 5.81 -25.77 -5.41
N VAL A 318 5.59 -24.76 -4.56
CA VAL A 318 5.34 -24.96 -3.13
C VAL A 318 3.88 -25.30 -2.81
N GLY A 319 3.00 -25.38 -3.82
CA GLY A 319 1.60 -25.76 -3.65
C GLY A 319 0.67 -24.67 -3.11
N PHE A 320 1.15 -23.43 -3.00
CA PHE A 320 0.37 -22.28 -2.54
C PHE A 320 -0.75 -21.91 -3.53
N ILE A 321 -0.45 -21.97 -4.84
CA ILE A 321 -1.47 -21.88 -5.90
C ILE A 321 -1.53 -23.17 -6.72
N LYS A 322 -2.74 -23.58 -7.10
CA LYS A 322 -2.94 -24.78 -7.93
C LYS A 322 -2.57 -24.56 -9.40
N LYS A 323 -2.78 -23.34 -9.90
CA LYS A 323 -2.55 -22.95 -11.30
C LYS A 323 -2.08 -21.50 -11.35
N VAL A 324 -1.13 -21.23 -12.23
CA VAL A 324 -0.69 -19.87 -12.54
C VAL A 324 -1.82 -19.15 -13.28
N PRO A 325 -2.32 -18.00 -12.79
CA PRO A 325 -3.34 -17.20 -13.49
C PRO A 325 -2.74 -16.54 -14.74
N ASP A 326 -3.59 -15.93 -15.58
CA ASP A 326 -3.11 -15.15 -16.72
C ASP A 326 -2.44 -13.83 -16.24
N LEU A 327 -1.12 -13.88 -16.11
CA LEU A 327 -0.31 -12.77 -15.65
C LEU A 327 -0.28 -11.57 -16.62
N THR A 328 -0.76 -11.72 -17.85
CA THR A 328 -0.84 -10.60 -18.80
C THR A 328 -1.95 -9.62 -18.46
N THR A 329 -2.93 -10.05 -17.65
CA THR A 329 -4.12 -9.28 -17.31
C THR A 329 -3.99 -8.48 -16.01
N ILE A 330 -2.97 -8.77 -15.20
CA ILE A 330 -2.81 -8.17 -13.86
C ILE A 330 -1.99 -6.88 -13.87
N PHE A 331 -1.54 -6.40 -15.04
CA PHE A 331 -0.73 -5.19 -15.19
C PHE A 331 -1.35 -4.22 -16.18
N ASP A 332 -1.42 -2.94 -15.79
CA ASP A 332 -1.82 -1.87 -16.69
C ASP A 332 -0.94 -0.62 -16.53
N ALA A 333 -0.01 -0.51 -17.47
CA ALA A 333 0.97 0.56 -17.50
C ALA A 333 0.43 1.88 -18.10
N GLN A 334 -0.84 1.94 -18.53
CA GLN A 334 -1.32 3.10 -19.27
C GLN A 334 -1.23 4.39 -18.46
N PHE A 335 -1.48 4.32 -17.15
CA PHE A 335 -1.53 5.48 -16.26
C PHE A 335 -0.16 6.07 -15.96
N VAL A 336 0.86 5.21 -15.74
CA VAL A 336 2.26 5.65 -15.60
C VAL A 336 2.84 6.17 -16.92
N LYS A 337 2.48 5.54 -18.05
CA LYS A 337 2.89 6.02 -19.39
C LYS A 337 2.27 7.37 -19.73
N ALA A 338 0.99 7.57 -19.39
CA ALA A 338 0.30 8.83 -19.62
C ALA A 338 0.96 9.97 -18.84
N LEU A 339 1.33 9.75 -17.58
CA LEU A 339 2.03 10.74 -16.76
C LEU A 339 3.41 11.10 -17.37
N ALA A 340 4.21 10.10 -17.74
CA ALA A 340 5.53 10.35 -18.34
C ALA A 340 5.47 11.10 -19.69
N ASN A 341 4.37 10.96 -20.43
CA ASN A 341 4.15 11.68 -21.68
C ASN A 341 3.69 13.14 -21.45
N GLN A 342 3.13 13.47 -20.29
CA GLN A 342 2.80 14.84 -19.91
C GLN A 342 4.07 15.63 -19.54
N ASP A 343 4.98 15.02 -18.78
CA ASP A 343 6.24 15.65 -18.36
C ASP A 343 7.15 15.99 -19.55
N LYS A 344 7.14 15.19 -20.61
CA LYS A 344 7.90 15.46 -21.85
C LYS A 344 7.38 16.65 -22.66
N LYS A 345 6.16 17.14 -22.37
CA LYS A 345 5.52 18.24 -23.09
C LYS A 345 5.54 19.56 -22.31
N ALA A 346 5.94 19.53 -21.03
CA ALA A 346 6.08 20.70 -20.16
C ALA A 346 7.48 21.31 -20.25
#